data_AF-A0A535V2T0-F1
#
_entry.id   AF-A0A535V2T0-F1
#
_cell.length_a   1.000
_cell.length_b   1.000
_cell.length_c   1.000
_cell.angle_alpha   90.00
_cell.angle_beta   90.00
_cell.angle_gamma   90.00
#
_symmetry.space_group_name_H-M   'P 1'
#
loop_
_entity.id
_entity.type
_entity.pdbx_description
1 polymer ?
#
loop_
_entity_poly.entity_id
_entity_poly.type
_entity_poly.pdbx_seq_one_letter_code
_entity_poly.pdbx_strand_id
1 'polypeptide(L)'
;MRLRFAVASLTLAFAACGSALAAGSGPAAASSGGGGGVWIQTMDSCKQALGGAAYVVSGSGGSITVTTPSGPGGSVAAAAGCPLQQGNCSGTAHGCVSFAVPAAGTYTIRTTVTPPPNVTNPEGYAPCEGGSACRSEEATLTVSPGGRVSATVSAAYPDGSTVTWP
;
A
#
# COMPACT_ATOMS: atom_id res chain seq x y z
N MET A 1 45.49 -56.01 -19.56
CA MET A 1 44.07 -55.69 -19.85
C MET A 1 43.38 -55.42 -18.51
N ARG A 2 42.90 -54.17 -18.33
CA ARG A 2 41.91 -53.67 -17.34
C ARG A 2 42.31 -53.69 -15.84
N LEU A 3 42.63 -52.52 -15.25
CA LEU A 3 41.74 -51.50 -14.63
C LEU A 3 41.02 -52.04 -13.37
N ARG A 4 41.53 -51.77 -12.16
CA ARG A 4 41.43 -50.55 -11.30
C ARG A 4 40.23 -50.59 -10.33
N PHE A 5 40.52 -50.05 -9.16
CA PHE A 5 39.70 -49.28 -8.23
C PHE A 5 39.24 -49.94 -6.93
N ALA A 6 39.71 -49.28 -5.87
CA ALA A 6 39.53 -49.49 -4.46
C ALA A 6 38.19 -48.91 -3.98
N VAL A 7 37.65 -49.56 -2.94
CA VAL A 7 37.14 -49.02 -1.67
C VAL A 7 36.30 -47.74 -1.74
N ALA A 8 35.04 -47.84 -1.30
CA ALA A 8 34.46 -46.84 -0.40
C ALA A 8 33.32 -47.47 0.42
N SER A 9 33.57 -47.58 1.72
CA SER A 9 32.69 -48.08 2.76
C SER A 9 31.46 -47.19 2.95
N LEU A 10 30.29 -47.82 3.06
CA LEU A 10 29.01 -47.19 3.33
C LEU A 10 28.89 -46.90 4.84
N THR A 11 29.13 -45.67 5.27
CA THR A 11 28.81 -45.22 6.64
C THR A 11 27.47 -44.50 6.66
N LEU A 12 26.50 -45.16 7.29
CA LEU A 12 25.18 -44.65 7.62
C LEU A 12 25.31 -43.74 8.86
N ALA A 13 25.04 -42.44 8.72
CA ALA A 13 24.94 -41.52 9.85
C ALA A 13 23.54 -40.90 9.87
N PHE A 14 22.63 -41.49 10.68
CA PHE A 14 21.40 -40.84 11.10
C PHE A 14 21.72 -39.93 12.30
N ALA A 15 21.79 -38.63 12.04
CA ALA A 15 21.81 -37.62 13.09
C ALA A 15 21.13 -36.35 12.57
N ALA A 16 19.85 -36.17 12.88
CA ALA A 16 19.25 -34.85 12.92
C ALA A 16 18.18 -34.81 14.01
N CYS A 17 18.55 -34.06 15.04
CA CYS A 17 17.81 -33.70 16.23
C CYS A 17 16.38 -33.24 15.91
N GLY A 18 15.39 -33.82 16.59
CA GLY A 18 14.06 -33.25 16.67
C GLY A 18 14.02 -32.15 17.74
N SER A 19 13.65 -30.94 17.33
CA SER A 19 13.11 -29.90 18.20
C SER A 19 11.97 -29.21 17.46
N ALA A 20 10.79 -29.30 18.07
CA ALA A 20 9.55 -28.67 17.64
C ALA A 20 9.69 -27.15 17.49
N LEU A 21 8.91 -26.57 16.57
CA LEU A 21 8.29 -25.26 16.74
C LEU A 21 7.01 -25.26 15.90
N ALA A 22 5.87 -25.25 16.60
CA ALA A 22 4.57 -24.96 16.04
C ALA A 22 4.59 -23.53 15.49
N ALA A 23 4.53 -23.38 14.16
CA ALA A 23 4.25 -22.11 13.52
C ALA A 23 2.74 -22.02 13.33
N GLY A 24 2.10 -21.19 14.15
CA GLY A 24 0.68 -20.89 14.03
C GLY A 24 0.35 -20.32 12.65
N SER A 25 -0.87 -20.59 12.21
CA SER A 25 -1.51 -20.01 11.05
C SER A 25 -1.71 -18.50 11.25
N GLY A 26 -0.64 -17.72 11.17
CA GLY A 26 -0.72 -16.28 10.91
C GLY A 26 -1.01 -16.06 9.41
N PRO A 27 -1.71 -14.99 9.02
CA PRO A 27 -1.89 -14.67 7.61
C PRO A 27 -0.52 -14.57 6.97
N ALA A 28 -0.29 -15.36 5.92
CA ALA A 28 0.92 -15.32 5.14
C ALA A 28 1.09 -13.88 4.62
N ALA A 29 2.19 -13.22 5.00
CA ALA A 29 2.63 -12.03 4.32
C ALA A 29 2.89 -12.44 2.86
N ALA A 30 2.00 -12.02 1.96
CA ALA A 30 2.16 -12.24 0.54
C ALA A 30 3.41 -11.46 0.08
N SER A 31 4.51 -12.18 -0.13
CA SER A 31 5.67 -11.67 -0.84
C SER A 31 5.32 -11.61 -2.32
N SER A 32 4.93 -10.42 -2.77
CA SER A 32 4.65 -10.16 -4.18
C SER A 32 5.94 -10.13 -4.99
N GLY A 33 6.21 -11.21 -5.74
CA GLY A 33 7.16 -11.20 -6.83
C GLY A 33 6.65 -10.34 -8.00
N GLY A 34 7.48 -9.40 -8.46
CA GLY A 34 7.47 -8.92 -9.84
C GLY A 34 6.28 -8.06 -10.30
N GLY A 35 6.00 -6.94 -9.63
CA GLY A 35 5.14 -5.87 -10.15
C GLY A 35 5.62 -4.53 -9.61
N GLY A 36 5.69 -3.49 -10.45
CA GLY A 36 6.12 -2.15 -10.02
C GLY A 36 5.32 -1.69 -8.80
N GLY A 37 6.01 -1.29 -7.73
CA GLY A 37 5.37 -0.88 -6.48
C GLY A 37 4.49 0.36 -6.69
N VAL A 38 3.24 0.27 -6.28
CA VAL A 38 2.29 1.39 -6.28
C VAL A 38 2.35 2.06 -4.92
N TRP A 39 2.35 3.39 -4.90
CA TRP A 39 2.40 4.17 -3.67
C TRP A 39 1.08 4.91 -3.45
N ILE A 40 0.62 4.92 -2.21
CA ILE A 40 -0.44 5.80 -1.73
C ILE A 40 0.16 6.73 -0.69
N GLN A 41 -0.11 8.03 -0.80
CA GLN A 41 0.20 9.00 0.24
C GLN A 41 -1.10 9.57 0.83
N THR A 42 -1.29 9.42 2.13
CA THR A 42 -2.38 10.11 2.84
C THR A 42 -1.94 11.52 3.19
N MET A 43 -2.76 12.51 2.88
CA MET A 43 -2.52 13.91 3.23
C MET A 43 -3.80 14.58 3.74
N ASP A 44 -3.66 15.64 4.54
CA ASP A 44 -4.74 16.59 4.76
C ASP A 44 -4.81 17.67 3.66
N SER A 45 -5.84 18.52 3.74
CA SER A 45 -6.03 19.66 2.85
C SER A 45 -4.86 20.65 2.88
N CYS A 46 -3.98 20.59 3.89
CA CYS A 46 -2.91 21.55 4.16
C CYS A 46 -1.51 20.98 3.92
N LYS A 47 -1.39 19.98 3.03
CA LYS A 47 -0.12 19.38 2.61
C LYS A 47 0.63 18.66 3.73
N GLN A 48 -0.05 18.26 4.81
CA GLN A 48 0.54 17.39 5.81
C GLN A 48 0.28 15.95 5.43
N ALA A 49 1.35 15.18 5.21
CA ALA A 49 1.23 13.75 5.13
C ALA A 49 0.87 13.19 6.50
N LEU A 50 -0.02 12.19 6.52
CA LEU A 50 -0.58 11.62 7.73
C LEU A 50 -0.39 10.10 7.75
N GLY A 51 0.04 9.57 8.89
CA GLY A 51 0.13 8.13 9.11
C GLY A 51 -1.17 7.52 9.65
N GLY A 52 -1.31 6.21 9.54
CA GLY A 52 -2.38 5.44 10.19
C GLY A 52 -3.71 5.38 9.43
N ALA A 53 -3.74 5.73 8.14
CA ALA A 53 -4.90 5.47 7.30
C ALA A 53 -4.87 4.05 6.72
N ALA A 54 -6.04 3.48 6.47
CA ALA A 54 -6.18 2.20 5.78
C ALA A 54 -7.02 2.34 4.53
N TYR A 55 -6.67 1.54 3.53
CA TYR A 55 -7.30 1.52 2.22
C TYR A 55 -7.61 0.09 1.80
N VAL A 56 -8.75 -0.10 1.15
CA VAL A 56 -9.05 -1.32 0.40
C VAL A 56 -8.75 -1.04 -1.07
N VAL A 57 -7.90 -1.90 -1.64
CA VAL A 57 -7.59 -1.93 -3.08
C VAL A 57 -8.27 -3.15 -3.66
N SER A 58 -9.29 -2.96 -4.49
CA SER A 58 -10.13 -4.03 -5.01
C SER A 58 -10.25 -3.98 -6.53
N GLY A 59 -10.17 -5.13 -7.21
CA GLY A 59 -10.21 -5.16 -8.67
C GLY A 59 -10.12 -6.56 -9.25
N SER A 60 -9.71 -6.64 -10.52
CA SER A 60 -9.65 -7.86 -11.33
C SER A 60 -8.80 -9.00 -10.74
N GLY A 61 -7.85 -8.68 -9.85
CA GLY A 61 -6.97 -9.65 -9.18
C GLY A 61 -7.34 -9.97 -7.73
N GLY A 62 -8.49 -9.52 -7.24
CA GLY A 62 -8.91 -9.67 -5.85
C GLY A 62 -8.85 -8.35 -5.06
N SER A 63 -8.88 -8.47 -3.73
CA SER A 63 -8.88 -7.34 -2.81
C SER A 63 -7.76 -7.47 -1.79
N ILE A 64 -7.05 -6.38 -1.54
CA ILE A 64 -6.05 -6.27 -0.47
C ILE A 64 -6.34 -5.05 0.39
N THR A 65 -5.91 -5.11 1.65
CA THR A 65 -5.92 -3.95 2.55
C THR A 65 -4.50 -3.46 2.72
N VAL A 66 -4.30 -2.16 2.58
CA VAL A 66 -3.00 -1.49 2.75
C VAL A 66 -3.14 -0.37 3.77
N THR A 67 -2.13 -0.20 4.62
CA THR A 67 -2.17 0.74 5.74
C THR A 67 -0.91 1.59 5.74
N THR A 68 -1.06 2.90 5.85
CA THR A 68 0.09 3.80 6.05
C THR A 68 0.65 3.62 7.46
N PRO A 69 1.98 3.56 7.64
CA PRO A 69 2.57 3.46 8.97
C PRO A 69 2.03 4.56 9.89
N SER A 70 1.72 4.20 11.14
CA SER A 70 1.43 5.21 12.15
C SER A 70 2.69 6.02 12.45
N GLY A 71 2.53 7.31 12.71
CA GLY A 71 3.65 8.18 13.00
C GLY A 71 3.29 9.66 12.91
N PRO A 72 4.20 10.54 13.34
CA PRO A 72 4.01 11.96 13.20
C PRO A 72 3.87 12.33 11.73
N GLY A 73 2.91 13.22 11.45
CA GLY A 73 2.75 13.79 10.13
C GLY A 73 3.95 14.65 9.73
N GLY A 74 4.02 15.02 8.45
CA GLY A 74 5.10 15.85 7.94
C GLY A 74 4.66 16.63 6.71
N SER A 75 5.21 17.83 6.54
CA SER A 75 4.91 18.66 5.37
C SER A 75 5.47 18.02 4.09
N VAL A 76 4.62 17.89 3.08
CA VAL A 76 4.96 17.26 1.79
C VAL A 76 5.47 18.29 0.77
N ALA A 77 5.09 19.57 0.91
CA ALA A 77 5.58 20.68 0.10
C ALA A 77 5.43 22.03 0.81
N ALA A 78 6.14 23.05 0.32
CA ALA A 78 6.05 24.42 0.84
C ALA A 78 4.61 24.98 0.78
N ALA A 79 4.27 25.80 1.79
CA ALA A 79 2.90 26.19 2.17
C ALA A 79 2.11 27.07 1.17
N ALA A 80 2.67 27.43 0.01
CA ALA A 80 1.93 28.25 -0.96
C ALA A 80 0.89 27.39 -1.73
N GLY A 81 -0.40 27.69 -1.52
CA GLY A 81 -1.53 27.11 -2.27
C GLY A 81 -1.89 25.68 -1.85
N CYS A 82 -2.93 25.55 -1.05
CA CYS A 82 -3.59 24.29 -0.70
C CYS A 82 -4.84 24.12 -1.57
N PRO A 83 -5.20 22.90 -2.03
CA PRO A 83 -4.59 21.59 -1.76
C PRO A 83 -3.47 21.19 -2.76
N LEU A 84 -2.60 20.25 -2.37
CA LEU A 84 -1.69 19.60 -3.32
C LEU A 84 -2.48 18.71 -4.27
N GLN A 85 -2.12 18.76 -5.56
CA GLN A 85 -2.72 17.92 -6.59
C GLN A 85 -2.11 16.51 -6.63
N GLN A 86 -0.91 16.33 -6.04
CA GLN A 86 -0.14 15.07 -6.09
C GLN A 86 0.70 14.90 -4.81
N GLY A 87 0.92 13.63 -4.44
CA GLY A 87 1.84 13.24 -3.36
C GLY A 87 3.32 13.20 -3.79
N ASN A 88 4.22 12.90 -2.85
CA ASN A 88 5.67 12.84 -3.03
C ASN A 88 6.31 11.67 -2.25
N CYS A 89 5.79 10.45 -2.41
CA CYS A 89 6.39 9.27 -1.75
C CYS A 89 7.82 8.93 -2.23
N SER A 90 8.32 9.58 -3.28
CA SER A 90 9.73 9.51 -3.69
C SER A 90 10.66 10.36 -2.81
N GLY A 91 10.16 11.45 -2.23
CA GLY A 91 10.93 12.38 -1.42
C GLY A 91 10.70 12.26 0.08
N THR A 92 9.65 11.54 0.50
CA THR A 92 9.32 11.33 1.91
C THR A 92 8.61 9.99 2.14
N ALA A 93 8.81 9.40 3.32
CA ALA A 93 8.08 8.22 3.77
C ALA A 93 6.82 8.59 4.60
N HIS A 94 6.64 9.87 4.95
CA HIS A 94 5.50 10.29 5.76
C HIS A 94 4.18 10.00 5.03
N GLY A 95 3.28 9.32 5.73
CA GLY A 95 1.96 8.95 5.21
C GLY A 95 1.99 8.08 3.96
N CYS A 96 3.12 7.45 3.63
CA CYS A 96 3.29 6.65 2.43
C CYS A 96 3.18 5.16 2.74
N VAL A 97 2.48 4.43 1.87
CA VAL A 97 2.50 2.97 1.83
C VAL A 97 2.74 2.53 0.40
N SER A 98 3.61 1.54 0.23
CA SER A 98 3.76 0.82 -1.04
C SER A 98 3.14 -0.57 -0.95
N PHE A 99 2.63 -1.02 -2.08
CA PHE A 99 2.14 -2.37 -2.25
C PHE A 99 2.34 -2.81 -3.69
N ALA A 100 2.31 -4.12 -3.89
CA ALA A 100 2.24 -4.68 -5.23
C ALA A 100 0.79 -5.02 -5.57
N VAL A 101 0.46 -4.78 -6.83
CA VAL A 101 -0.77 -5.24 -7.45
C VAL A 101 -0.63 -6.72 -7.85
N PRO A 102 -1.61 -7.58 -7.53
CA PRO A 102 -1.50 -9.02 -7.80
C PRO A 102 -1.42 -9.38 -9.29
N ALA A 103 -2.01 -8.57 -10.17
CA ALA A 103 -2.10 -8.84 -11.60
C ALA A 103 -2.32 -7.55 -12.40
N ALA A 104 -2.29 -7.68 -13.72
CA ALA A 104 -2.76 -6.64 -14.62
C ALA A 104 -4.29 -6.46 -14.50
N GLY A 105 -4.74 -5.24 -14.75
CA GLY A 105 -6.15 -4.86 -14.78
C GLY A 105 -6.43 -3.58 -14.01
N THR A 106 -7.70 -3.36 -13.70
CA THR A 106 -8.19 -2.12 -13.07
C THR A 106 -8.60 -2.40 -11.63
N TYR A 107 -8.20 -1.49 -10.75
CA TYR A 107 -8.45 -1.53 -9.32
C TYR A 107 -9.04 -0.21 -8.86
N THR A 108 -9.94 -0.28 -7.89
CA THR A 108 -10.43 0.87 -7.13
C THR A 108 -9.74 0.89 -5.78
N ILE A 109 -9.43 2.08 -5.29
CA ILE A 109 -8.81 2.32 -3.99
C ILE A 109 -9.78 3.19 -3.20
N ARG A 110 -10.19 2.69 -2.04
CA ARG A 110 -11.11 3.38 -1.13
C ARG A 110 -10.55 3.41 0.27
N THR A 111 -10.60 4.58 0.90
CA THR A 111 -10.22 4.76 2.30
C THR A 111 -11.24 4.07 3.20
N THR A 112 -10.78 3.20 4.10
CA THR A 112 -11.64 2.52 5.09
C THR A 112 -11.38 2.97 6.52
N VAL A 113 -10.19 3.54 6.77
CA VAL A 113 -9.82 4.15 8.06
C VAL A 113 -9.14 5.47 7.79
N THR A 114 -9.64 6.55 8.40
CA THR A 114 -8.99 7.86 8.36
C THR A 114 -7.84 7.93 9.37
N PRO A 115 -6.86 8.83 9.17
CA PRO A 115 -5.82 9.05 10.15
C PRO A 115 -6.39 9.35 11.54
N PRO A 116 -5.73 8.89 12.62
CA PRO A 116 -6.16 9.19 13.98
C PRO A 116 -6.06 10.71 14.26
N PRO A 117 -6.80 11.21 15.26
CA PRO A 117 -6.62 12.58 15.76
C PRO A 117 -5.18 12.87 16.18
N ASN A 118 -4.81 14.14 16.13
CA ASN A 118 -3.50 14.60 16.60
C ASN A 118 -3.62 15.95 17.31
N VAL A 119 -2.49 16.46 17.80
CA VAL A 119 -2.45 17.71 18.59
C VAL A 119 -2.97 18.94 17.83
N THR A 120 -2.86 18.95 16.50
CA THR A 120 -3.37 20.05 15.66
C THR A 120 -4.79 19.82 15.16
N ASN A 121 -5.29 18.58 15.22
CA ASN A 121 -6.64 18.19 14.86
C ASN A 121 -7.18 17.14 15.85
N PRO A 122 -7.59 17.56 17.06
CA PRO A 122 -7.98 16.65 18.14
C PRO A 122 -9.32 15.95 17.89
N GLU A 123 -10.15 16.49 17.01
CA GLU A 123 -11.44 15.89 16.61
C GLU A 123 -11.26 14.75 15.59
N GLY A 124 -10.07 14.63 14.99
CA GLY A 124 -9.78 13.62 13.98
C GLY A 124 -10.14 14.03 12.56
N TYR A 125 -9.84 13.14 11.62
CA TYR A 125 -10.01 13.39 10.19
C TYR A 125 -11.29 12.76 9.66
N ALA A 126 -12.07 13.53 8.93
CA ALA A 126 -13.32 13.08 8.33
C ALA A 126 -13.08 12.29 7.04
N PRO A 127 -13.83 11.21 6.78
CA PRO A 127 -13.78 10.50 5.52
C PRO A 127 -14.42 11.33 4.39
N CYS A 128 -13.98 11.09 3.17
CA CYS A 128 -14.51 11.70 1.94
C CYS A 128 -15.78 10.96 1.47
N GLU A 129 -16.75 10.73 2.35
CA GLU A 129 -17.98 9.97 2.05
C GLU A 129 -19.23 10.72 2.56
N GLY A 130 -19.69 11.72 1.79
CA GLY A 130 -20.95 12.42 2.04
C GLY A 130 -20.89 13.66 2.93
N GLY A 131 -19.71 14.24 3.14
CA GLY A 131 -19.49 15.42 3.99
C GLY A 131 -19.60 16.77 3.28
N SER A 132 -19.47 17.86 4.04
CA SER A 132 -19.52 19.25 3.55
C SER A 132 -18.31 19.69 2.71
N ALA A 133 -17.21 18.94 2.77
CA ALA A 133 -16.00 19.20 1.98
C ALA A 133 -15.84 18.24 0.80
N CYS A 134 -16.46 17.07 0.85
CA CYS A 134 -16.34 16.02 -0.16
C CYS A 134 -17.49 15.03 -0.05
N ARG A 135 -18.16 14.77 -1.17
CA ARG A 135 -19.23 13.76 -1.24
C ARG A 135 -18.71 12.37 -1.52
N SER A 136 -17.70 12.24 -2.36
CA SER A 136 -17.03 10.98 -2.62
C SER A 136 -15.64 11.22 -3.16
N GLU A 137 -14.69 10.39 -2.79
CA GLU A 137 -13.39 10.30 -3.45
C GLU A 137 -13.08 8.83 -3.75
N GLU A 138 -12.68 8.55 -4.98
CA GLU A 138 -12.26 7.22 -5.41
C GLU A 138 -11.01 7.35 -6.28
N ALA A 139 -10.01 6.52 -5.97
CA ALA A 139 -8.85 6.36 -6.82
C ALA A 139 -9.01 5.13 -7.72
N THR A 140 -8.75 5.30 -9.01
CA THR A 140 -8.71 4.20 -9.99
C THR A 140 -7.28 3.98 -10.43
N LEU A 141 -6.81 2.74 -10.31
CA LEU A 141 -5.49 2.28 -10.67
C LEU A 141 -5.60 1.29 -11.83
N THR A 142 -4.85 1.52 -12.91
CA THR A 142 -4.76 0.61 -14.05
C THR A 142 -3.34 0.11 -14.22
N VAL A 143 -3.22 -1.22 -14.31
CA VAL A 143 -1.96 -1.95 -14.45
C VAL A 143 -1.99 -2.67 -15.79
N SER A 144 -1.16 -2.25 -16.73
CA SER A 144 -1.06 -2.91 -18.03
C SER A 144 -0.39 -4.30 -17.91
N PRO A 145 -0.65 -5.22 -18.85
CA PRO A 145 0.05 -6.53 -18.89
C PRO A 145 1.58 -6.43 -18.95
N GLY A 146 2.12 -5.30 -19.42
CA GLY A 146 3.55 -5.01 -19.44
C GLY A 146 4.08 -4.32 -18.17
N GLY A 147 3.28 -4.23 -17.10
CA GLY A 147 3.68 -3.70 -15.80
C GLY A 147 3.69 -2.17 -15.68
N ARG A 148 3.25 -1.43 -16.71
CA ARG A 148 3.03 0.02 -16.58
C ARG A 148 1.81 0.28 -15.69
N VAL A 149 1.95 1.26 -14.81
CA VAL A 149 0.94 1.69 -13.86
C VAL A 149 0.48 3.11 -14.21
N SER A 150 -0.82 3.35 -14.15
CA SER A 150 -1.42 4.69 -14.19
C SER A 150 -2.51 4.75 -13.13
N ALA A 151 -2.61 5.88 -12.45
CA ALA A 151 -3.66 6.13 -11.47
C ALA A 151 -4.42 7.41 -11.84
N THR A 152 -5.63 7.52 -11.32
CA THR A 152 -6.39 8.76 -11.27
C THR A 152 -7.14 8.82 -9.96
N VAL A 153 -7.35 10.01 -9.42
CA VAL A 153 -8.22 10.26 -8.26
C VAL A 153 -9.39 11.11 -8.72
N SER A 154 -10.62 10.69 -8.45
CA SER A 154 -11.80 11.50 -8.74
C SER A 154 -12.51 11.87 -7.45
N ALA A 155 -12.72 13.17 -7.24
CA ALA A 155 -13.51 13.69 -6.12
C ALA A 155 -14.78 14.38 -6.63
N ALA A 156 -15.90 14.10 -5.97
CA ALA A 156 -17.16 14.80 -6.17
C ALA A 156 -17.43 15.72 -4.98
N TYR A 157 -17.78 16.97 -5.26
CA TYR A 157 -18.02 18.01 -4.27
C TYR A 157 -19.53 18.25 -4.04
N PRO A 158 -19.91 18.86 -2.90
CA PRO A 158 -21.33 19.14 -2.60
C PRO A 158 -22.03 20.08 -3.58
N ASP A 159 -21.28 20.91 -4.30
CA ASP A 159 -21.79 21.80 -5.35
C ASP A 159 -22.14 21.05 -6.66
N GLY A 160 -21.90 19.74 -6.71
CA GLY A 160 -22.13 18.90 -7.89
C GLY A 160 -20.97 18.87 -8.88
N SER A 161 -19.88 19.59 -8.62
CA SER A 161 -18.67 19.50 -9.43
C SER A 161 -17.90 18.20 -9.15
N THR A 162 -17.26 17.68 -10.19
CA THR A 162 -16.35 16.53 -10.10
C THR A 162 -15.01 16.94 -10.70
N VAL A 163 -13.93 16.64 -9.99
CA VAL A 163 -12.57 16.88 -10.46
C VAL A 163 -11.80 15.57 -10.45
N THR A 164 -11.03 15.33 -11.52
CA THR A 164 -10.19 14.15 -11.67
C THR A 164 -8.74 14.57 -11.86
N TRP A 165 -7.84 13.98 -11.08
CA TRP A 165 -6.39 14.20 -11.13
C TRP A 165 -5.66 12.93 -11.54
N PRO A 166 -4.51 13.03 -12.24
CA PRO A 166 -3.61 11.91 -12.47
C PRO A 166 -2.79 11.57 -11.21
#